data_AF-A0AAW5XJG8-F1
#
_entry.id   AF-A0AAW5XJG8-F1
#
_cell.length_a   1.000
_cell.length_b   1.000
_cell.length_c   1.000
_cell.angle_alpha   90.00
_cell.angle_beta   90.00
_cell.angle_gamma   90.00
#
_symmetry.space_group_name_H-M   'P 1'
#
loop_
_entity.id
_entity.type
_entity.pdbx_description
1 polymer ?
#
loop_
_entity_poly.entity_id
_entity_poly.type
_entity_poly.pdbx_seq_one_letter_code
_entity_poly.pdbx_strand_id
1 'polypeptide(L)'
;MIRFIMIDNKLYGFDFEIYTNELMSKVEQNLNLTHLSFYRTEDSKRSCSLTLADKDYFIDFIIFKNPFGHNQLKIDISAKEKENADKELHSLKVMIKDLMIEDWMQCVWLIDHQSEEFAEDLYKNVHSVENSLRRLINTVLSHHLGGDWWKFMPTHLTNKYSTRIQDYRDRTPSFKNVHANLLSIDTEDLTSILKFKTYKMKRQSMFSESNPFSPESLVPNPLLEQFNYIMNNIINSDKSIEKHQNALTKLLEGQMEVDIDFWEEFFSPCFSCTLREFSGKWKNFSDDRNHVAHNKLIDDKLYLKFKKSMEDLLGIITDAEEKFEKYLQDQSTQFLEFIKQLEMDWSYQAELPAKQSIAEQAGIEILDTDQIFCLFQEHINETFESITDKIYYRTDIEVTYDEPLSTEYEKIFEIKNNILKRSIHVDIDPNIDEADGCTSMIKLLVYYNDDLKNFFEISYINGEAEYDEDQGNFMPKIVDELNVSSLEEIEIFIYELLEKEIPEISEDDLASFVCEECRELTVNLSEENNYGLGICINCGHKNAVGKCPRCHTILDEKEDSLCKACIEDIHENE
;
A
#
# COMPACT_ATOMS: atom_id res chain seq x y z
N MET A 1 27.25 33.96 25.05
CA MET A 1 27.42 35.42 25.20
C MET A 1 26.55 36.09 24.16
N ILE A 2 25.96 37.21 24.53
CA ILE A 2 25.02 37.96 23.73
C ILE A 2 25.54 39.40 23.64
N ARG A 3 25.55 39.99 22.45
CA ARG A 3 26.09 41.31 22.18
C ARG A 3 25.26 42.05 21.14
N PHE A 4 24.82 43.25 21.48
CA PHE A 4 24.19 44.18 20.56
C PHE A 4 24.64 45.61 20.82
N ILE A 5 24.46 46.47 19.82
CA ILE A 5 24.79 47.88 19.86
C ILE A 5 23.54 48.68 19.52
N MET A 6 23.26 49.67 20.37
CA MET A 6 22.30 50.72 20.10
C MET A 6 23.03 51.94 19.53
N ILE A 7 22.53 52.49 18.43
CA ILE A 7 23.16 53.58 17.68
C ILE A 7 22.20 54.76 17.62
N ASP A 8 22.76 55.96 17.82
CA ASP A 8 22.09 57.26 17.75
C ASP A 8 20.94 57.41 18.76
N ASN A 9 21.28 57.99 19.90
CA ASN A 9 20.35 58.25 20.98
C ASN A 9 19.42 59.43 20.67
N LYS A 10 18.12 59.28 20.91
CA LYS A 10 17.08 60.30 20.72
C LYS A 10 16.91 61.24 21.93
N LEU A 11 17.44 60.87 23.10
CA LEU A 11 17.24 61.58 24.36
C LEU A 11 18.05 62.86 24.43
N TYR A 12 17.39 63.95 24.83
CA TYR A 12 18.03 65.24 25.08
C TYR A 12 18.62 65.27 26.49
N GLY A 13 19.93 65.48 26.62
CA GLY A 13 20.60 65.48 27.93
C GLY A 13 20.91 64.09 28.48
N PHE A 14 21.33 63.15 27.61
CA PHE A 14 21.69 61.80 28.02
C PHE A 14 22.79 61.74 29.08
N ASP A 15 22.44 61.21 30.24
CA ASP A 15 23.36 60.83 31.31
C ASP A 15 23.47 59.30 31.36
N PHE A 16 24.69 58.79 31.21
CA PHE A 16 24.94 57.36 31.10
C PHE A 16 24.60 56.59 32.38
N GLU A 17 24.88 57.17 33.55
CA GLU A 17 24.65 56.53 34.84
C GLU A 17 23.16 56.51 35.17
N ILE A 18 22.47 57.65 35.02
CA ILE A 18 21.03 57.75 35.27
C ILE A 18 20.28 56.80 34.33
N TYR A 19 20.62 56.82 33.04
CA TYR A 19 19.95 55.99 32.03
C TYR A 19 20.05 54.49 32.33
N THR A 20 21.26 54.00 32.65
CA THR A 20 21.46 52.57 32.94
C THR A 20 20.82 52.14 34.26
N ASN A 21 20.72 53.04 35.26
CA ASN A 21 19.96 52.76 36.49
C ASN A 21 18.46 52.65 36.21
N GLU A 22 17.88 53.59 35.45
CA GLU A 22 16.46 53.57 35.08
C GLU A 22 16.11 52.34 34.24
N LEU A 23 16.95 52.01 33.25
CA LEU A 23 16.79 50.81 32.43
C LEU A 23 16.75 49.55 33.31
N MET A 24 17.73 49.37 34.20
CA MET A 24 17.79 48.17 35.03
C MET A 24 16.68 48.13 36.09
N SER A 25 16.20 49.27 36.60
CA SER A 25 15.03 49.31 37.48
C SER A 25 13.75 48.88 36.76
N LYS A 26 13.58 49.27 35.49
CA LYS A 26 12.48 48.75 34.66
C LYS A 26 12.60 47.26 34.44
N VAL A 27 13.81 46.74 34.18
CA VAL A 27 14.05 45.29 34.04
C VAL A 27 13.70 44.54 35.34
N GLU A 28 14.11 45.07 36.49
CA GLU A 28 13.80 44.49 37.82
C GLU A 28 12.29 44.38 38.07
N GLN A 29 11.54 45.44 37.75
CA GLN A 29 10.08 45.47 37.89
C GLN A 29 9.36 44.49 36.96
N ASN A 30 9.88 44.26 35.74
CA ASN A 30 9.21 43.44 34.74
C ASN A 30 9.59 41.94 34.82
N LEU A 31 10.78 41.58 35.31
CA LEU A 31 11.24 40.18 35.40
C LEU A 31 11.25 39.60 36.82
N ASN A 32 10.79 40.33 37.85
CA ASN A 32 10.80 39.89 39.25
C ASN A 32 12.18 39.35 39.68
N LEU A 33 13.23 40.15 39.49
CA LEU A 33 14.59 39.76 39.85
C LEU A 33 14.74 39.54 41.36
N THR A 34 15.53 38.55 41.77
CA THR A 34 15.82 38.29 43.20
C THR A 34 17.02 39.09 43.70
N HIS A 35 17.92 39.47 42.81
CA HIS A 35 19.10 40.26 43.11
C HIS A 35 19.51 41.06 41.87
N LEU A 36 19.84 42.34 42.06
CA LEU A 36 20.41 43.23 41.05
C LEU A 36 21.43 44.14 41.73
N SER A 37 22.68 44.16 41.23
CA SER A 37 23.70 45.08 41.75
C SER A 37 24.69 45.50 40.68
N PHE A 38 25.05 46.79 40.69
CA PHE A 38 26.18 47.32 39.93
C PHE A 38 27.47 47.14 40.73
N TYR A 39 28.45 46.43 40.17
CA TYR A 39 29.72 46.14 40.84
C TYR A 39 30.91 46.92 40.25
N ARG A 40 30.73 47.54 39.07
CA ARG A 40 31.74 48.40 38.44
C ARG A 40 31.07 49.58 37.74
N THR A 41 31.49 50.79 38.08
CA THR A 41 31.02 52.04 37.46
C THR A 41 32.22 52.90 37.09
N GLU A 42 32.37 53.16 35.80
CA GLU A 42 33.36 54.05 35.19
C GLU A 42 32.67 54.97 34.19
N ASP A 43 33.29 56.09 33.82
CA ASP A 43 32.70 57.10 32.91
C ASP A 43 32.24 56.54 31.56
N SER A 44 32.87 55.45 31.10
CA SER A 44 32.60 54.82 29.80
C SER A 44 32.07 53.38 29.88
N LYS A 45 32.06 52.78 31.09
CA LYS A 45 31.66 51.39 31.29
C LYS A 45 30.94 51.21 32.61
N ARG A 46 29.80 50.51 32.58
CA ARG A 46 29.10 50.06 33.78
C ARG A 46 28.81 48.57 33.68
N SER A 47 29.04 47.86 34.78
CA SER A 47 28.82 46.42 34.86
C SER A 47 27.86 46.11 36.01
N CYS A 48 26.83 45.31 35.73
CA CYS A 48 25.92 44.81 36.74
C CYS A 48 25.81 43.28 36.68
N SER A 49 25.48 42.71 37.84
CA SER A 49 25.09 41.31 38.00
C SER A 49 23.65 41.25 38.45
N LEU A 50 22.90 40.29 37.92
CA LEU A 50 21.53 40.02 38.34
C LEU A 50 21.28 38.52 38.46
N THR A 51 20.32 38.16 39.31
CA THR A 51 19.86 36.79 39.47
C THR A 51 18.39 36.71 39.04
N LEU A 52 18.11 35.83 38.08
CA LEU A 52 16.78 35.56 37.54
C LEU A 52 16.54 34.05 37.56
N ALA A 53 15.50 33.61 38.27
CA ALA A 53 15.14 32.21 38.46
C ALA A 53 16.34 31.32 38.87
N ASP A 54 17.06 31.74 39.93
CA ASP A 54 18.25 31.07 40.47
C ASP A 54 19.47 31.00 39.54
N LYS A 55 19.44 31.71 38.40
CA LYS A 55 20.56 31.84 37.46
C LYS A 55 21.20 33.23 37.53
N ASP A 56 22.53 33.27 37.54
CA ASP A 56 23.31 34.50 37.59
C ASP A 56 23.70 34.98 36.18
N TYR A 57 23.44 36.26 35.91
CA TYR A 57 23.79 36.92 34.67
C TYR A 57 24.64 38.17 34.94
N PHE A 58 25.55 38.44 34.02
CA PHE A 58 26.42 39.61 34.01
C PHE A 58 26.14 40.43 32.77
N ILE A 59 25.95 41.74 32.96
CA ILE A 59 25.69 42.69 31.89
C ILE A 59 26.73 43.81 31.95
N ASP A 60 27.39 44.04 30.82
CA ASP A 60 28.33 45.12 30.60
C ASP A 60 27.73 46.14 29.63
N PHE A 61 27.55 47.37 30.10
CA PHE A 61 27.19 48.54 29.31
C PHE A 61 28.45 49.34 28.99
N ILE A 62 28.72 49.60 27.71
CA ILE A 62 29.90 50.34 27.26
C ILE A 62 29.46 51.44 26.31
N ILE A 63 29.72 52.71 26.65
CA ILE A 63 29.38 53.84 25.80
C ILE A 63 30.59 54.30 24.97
N PHE A 64 30.34 54.48 23.67
CA PHE A 64 31.28 55.09 22.74
C PHE A 64 30.73 56.44 22.29
N LYS A 65 31.47 57.51 22.59
CA LYS A 65 31.18 58.86 22.09
C LYS A 65 32.02 59.10 20.84
N ASN A 66 31.38 59.16 19.68
CA ASN A 66 32.07 59.44 18.43
C ASN A 66 32.25 60.97 18.28
N PRO A 67 33.45 61.46 17.91
CA PRO A 67 33.66 62.87 17.56
C PRO A 67 32.67 63.43 16.52
N PHE A 68 32.10 62.57 15.67
CA PHE A 68 31.12 62.94 14.65
C PHE A 68 29.66 63.00 15.14
N GLY A 69 29.40 62.84 16.45
CA GLY A 69 28.07 63.02 17.05
C GLY A 69 27.21 61.75 17.17
N HIS A 70 27.70 60.61 16.68
CA HIS A 70 27.00 59.33 16.80
C HIS A 70 27.36 58.64 18.12
N ASN A 71 26.51 58.80 19.14
CA ASN A 71 26.65 58.05 20.38
C ASN A 71 26.26 56.60 20.14
N GLN A 72 27.04 55.66 20.66
CA GLN A 72 26.75 54.24 20.58
C GLN A 72 26.81 53.64 21.99
N LEU A 73 25.84 52.79 22.30
CA LEU A 73 25.82 52.02 23.55
C LEU A 73 25.88 50.54 23.21
N LYS A 74 26.98 49.91 23.58
CA LYS A 74 27.20 48.48 23.43
C LYS A 74 26.78 47.77 24.72
N ILE A 75 26.07 46.66 24.56
CA ILE A 75 25.58 45.82 25.65
C ILE A 75 26.10 44.40 25.43
N ASP A 76 26.85 43.90 26.42
CA ASP A 76 27.33 42.52 26.49
C ASP A 76 26.60 41.81 27.63
N ILE A 77 25.89 40.71 27.34
CA ILE A 77 25.19 39.88 28.31
C ILE A 77 25.83 38.49 28.34
N SER A 78 26.15 38.00 29.53
CA SER A 78 26.72 36.66 29.74
C SER A 78 26.09 35.98 30.94
N ALA A 79 25.70 34.72 30.77
CA ALA A 79 25.32 33.85 31.87
C ALA A 79 26.56 33.27 32.56
N LYS A 80 26.48 33.05 33.88
CA LYS A 80 27.52 32.40 34.68
C LYS A 80 27.72 30.94 34.28
N GLU A 81 26.62 30.24 34.07
CA GLU A 81 26.58 28.87 33.57
C GLU A 81 26.09 28.89 32.13
N LYS A 82 26.74 28.08 31.28
CA LYS A 82 26.33 27.93 29.87
C LYS A 82 25.35 26.77 29.77
N GLU A 83 24.06 27.09 29.74
CA GLU A 83 23.02 26.13 29.42
C GLU A 83 22.59 26.28 27.96
N ASN A 84 22.32 25.15 27.30
CA ASN A 84 21.72 25.16 25.98
C ASN A 84 20.27 25.65 26.06
N ALA A 85 19.90 26.58 25.18
CA ALA A 85 18.54 27.11 25.09
C ALA A 85 18.00 27.76 26.40
N ASP A 86 18.84 28.54 27.07
CA ASP A 86 18.46 29.30 28.29
C ASP A 86 17.30 30.28 28.04
N LYS A 87 16.10 29.95 28.53
CA LYS A 87 14.86 30.72 28.32
C LYS A 87 14.86 32.04 29.06
N GLU A 88 15.47 32.06 30.24
CA GLU A 88 15.58 33.24 31.08
C GLU A 88 16.53 34.26 30.43
N LEU A 89 17.65 33.78 29.88
CA LEU A 89 18.57 34.61 29.09
C LEU A 89 17.90 35.20 27.83
N HIS A 90 17.06 34.42 27.15
CA HIS A 90 16.27 34.90 26.01
C HIS A 90 15.30 36.02 26.42
N SER A 91 14.57 35.82 27.51
CA SER A 91 13.61 36.80 28.02
C SER A 91 14.32 38.10 28.44
N LEU A 92 15.47 37.97 29.10
CA LEU A 92 16.30 39.10 29.52
C LEU A 92 16.83 39.92 28.34
N LYS A 93 17.44 39.26 27.33
CA LYS A 93 18.04 39.97 26.18
C LYS A 93 16.99 40.71 25.36
N VAL A 94 15.82 40.10 25.16
CA VAL A 94 14.71 40.70 24.41
C VAL A 94 14.14 41.89 25.18
N MET A 95 13.92 41.75 26.48
CA MET A 95 13.41 42.84 27.32
C MET A 95 14.34 44.05 27.32
N ILE A 96 15.64 43.86 27.53
CA ILE A 96 16.61 44.97 27.52
C ILE A 96 16.58 45.67 26.16
N LYS A 97 16.58 44.90 25.05
CA LYS A 97 16.48 45.44 23.70
C LYS A 97 15.17 46.21 23.48
N ASP A 98 14.03 45.69 23.92
CA ASP A 98 12.71 46.34 23.76
C ASP A 98 12.62 47.64 24.55
N LEU A 99 13.14 47.68 25.78
CA LEU A 99 13.17 48.90 26.58
C LEU A 99 14.06 49.99 25.94
N MET A 100 15.14 49.59 25.28
CA MET A 100 16.08 50.52 24.66
C MET A 100 15.66 50.99 23.27
N ILE A 101 14.87 50.22 22.50
CA ILE A 101 14.53 50.61 21.12
C ILE A 101 13.69 51.89 21.04
N GLU A 102 12.97 52.22 22.12
CA GLU A 102 12.21 53.47 22.22
C GLU A 102 13.16 54.68 22.18
N ASP A 103 14.26 54.62 22.92
CA ASP A 103 15.20 55.72 23.11
C ASP A 103 16.27 55.82 22.01
N TRP A 104 16.50 54.75 21.25
CA TRP A 104 17.59 54.66 20.27
C TRP A 104 17.06 54.50 18.83
N MET A 105 17.79 55.02 17.85
CA MET A 105 17.35 54.99 16.44
C MET A 105 17.55 53.62 15.78
N GLN A 106 18.64 52.92 16.11
CA GLN A 106 18.96 51.63 15.49
C GLN A 106 19.50 50.65 16.54
N CYS A 107 19.18 49.36 16.34
CA CYS A 107 19.72 48.24 17.11
C CYS A 107 20.42 47.27 16.16
N VAL A 108 21.69 47.01 16.40
CA VAL A 108 22.50 46.06 15.62
C VAL A 108 22.90 44.89 16.52
N TRP A 109 22.41 43.71 16.19
CA TRP A 109 22.86 42.46 16.80
C TRP A 109 24.22 42.06 16.23
N LEU A 110 25.19 41.79 17.11
CA LEU A 110 26.54 41.41 16.71
C LEU A 110 26.83 39.93 16.98
N ILE A 111 26.46 39.45 18.17
CA ILE A 111 26.70 38.07 18.59
C ILE A 111 25.48 37.62 19.38
N ASP A 112 24.92 36.47 19.03
CA ASP A 112 23.86 35.83 19.80
C ASP A 112 24.10 34.32 19.81
N HIS A 113 24.90 33.87 20.79
CA HIS A 113 25.26 32.47 20.91
C HIS A 113 24.04 31.53 21.01
N GLN A 114 22.92 32.01 21.57
CA GLN A 114 21.71 31.21 21.65
C GLN A 114 21.06 31.04 20.26
N SER A 115 21.06 32.10 19.45
CA SER A 115 20.61 32.01 18.06
C SER A 115 21.54 31.14 17.21
N GLU A 116 22.85 31.17 17.48
CA GLU A 116 23.84 30.31 16.82
C GLU A 116 23.59 28.83 17.17
N GLU A 117 23.39 28.50 18.44
CA GLU A 117 23.02 27.14 18.89
C GLU A 117 21.75 26.62 18.19
N PHE A 118 20.71 27.47 18.09
CA PHE A 118 19.49 27.10 17.37
C PHE A 118 19.74 26.82 15.89
N ALA A 119 20.57 27.64 15.23
CA ALA A 119 20.92 27.43 13.83
C ALA A 119 21.73 26.13 13.64
N GLU A 120 22.69 25.85 14.52
CA GLU A 120 23.49 24.61 14.48
C GLU A 120 22.63 23.35 14.64
N ASP A 121 21.66 23.36 15.57
CA ASP A 121 20.74 22.24 15.76
C ASP A 121 19.85 22.05 14.52
N LEU A 122 19.22 23.13 14.04
CA LEU A 122 18.36 23.09 12.86
C LEU A 122 19.10 22.69 11.58
N TYR A 123 20.39 22.97 11.47
CA TYR A 123 21.19 22.59 10.31
C TYR A 123 21.22 21.06 10.12
N LYS A 124 21.17 20.29 11.21
CA LYS A 124 21.06 18.82 11.15
C LYS A 124 19.73 18.40 10.52
N ASN A 125 18.63 19.02 10.95
CA ASN A 125 17.30 18.75 10.41
C ASN A 125 17.20 19.12 8.92
N VAL A 126 17.75 20.27 8.52
CA VAL A 126 17.86 20.68 7.11
C VAL A 126 18.57 19.60 6.29
N HIS A 127 19.74 19.18 6.75
CA HIS A 127 20.55 18.17 6.06
C HIS A 127 19.80 16.84 5.93
N SER A 128 19.09 16.40 6.97
CA SER A 128 18.29 15.17 6.93
C SER A 128 17.15 15.26 5.91
N VAL A 129 16.36 16.34 5.93
CA VAL A 129 15.23 16.53 5.00
C VAL A 129 15.70 16.57 3.54
N GLU A 130 16.74 17.38 3.24
CA GLU A 130 17.26 17.51 1.86
C GLU A 130 17.78 16.18 1.32
N ASN A 131 18.58 15.46 2.12
CA ASN A 131 19.18 14.22 1.66
C ASN A 131 18.19 13.07 1.58
N SER A 132 17.18 13.02 2.46
CA SER A 132 16.11 12.04 2.35
C SER A 132 15.34 12.24 1.04
N LEU A 133 15.00 13.47 0.64
CA LEU A 133 14.33 13.67 -0.65
C LEU A 133 15.23 13.28 -1.83
N ARG A 134 16.52 13.61 -1.78
CA ARG A 134 17.48 13.21 -2.83
C ARG A 134 17.60 11.69 -2.95
N ARG A 135 17.64 10.99 -1.81
CA ARG A 135 17.69 9.53 -1.75
C ARG A 135 16.43 8.94 -2.36
N LEU A 136 15.25 9.35 -1.91
CA LEU A 136 13.97 8.90 -2.47
C LEU A 136 13.89 9.11 -3.99
N ILE A 137 14.19 10.32 -4.47
CA ILE A 137 14.18 10.61 -5.93
C ILE A 137 15.14 9.67 -6.67
N ASN A 138 16.36 9.49 -6.17
CA ASN A 138 17.33 8.58 -6.78
C ASN A 138 16.81 7.15 -6.82
N THR A 139 16.29 6.63 -5.72
CA THR A 139 15.85 5.24 -5.61
C THR A 139 14.67 4.98 -6.55
N VAL A 140 13.65 5.83 -6.52
CA VAL A 140 12.44 5.71 -7.34
C VAL A 140 12.78 5.81 -8.83
N LEU A 141 13.49 6.86 -9.25
CA LEU A 141 13.76 7.06 -10.68
C LEU A 141 14.77 6.06 -11.23
N SER A 142 15.75 5.61 -10.43
CA SER A 142 16.71 4.60 -10.90
C SER A 142 16.04 3.24 -11.09
N HIS A 143 15.01 2.92 -10.28
CA HIS A 143 14.23 1.71 -10.44
C HIS A 143 13.37 1.75 -11.71
N HIS A 144 12.59 2.82 -11.92
CA HIS A 144 11.66 2.90 -13.07
C HIS A 144 12.31 3.28 -14.41
N LEU A 145 13.34 4.12 -14.40
CA LEU A 145 13.95 4.69 -15.61
C LEU A 145 15.40 4.24 -15.83
N GLY A 146 15.97 3.44 -14.92
CA GLY A 146 17.35 2.95 -14.98
C GLY A 146 18.40 3.97 -14.56
N GLY A 147 19.68 3.58 -14.56
CA GLY A 147 20.79 4.39 -14.03
C GLY A 147 21.09 5.71 -14.76
N ASP A 148 20.57 5.88 -15.98
CA ASP A 148 20.79 7.05 -16.83
C ASP A 148 19.59 8.02 -16.87
N TRP A 149 18.66 7.89 -15.93
CA TRP A 149 17.41 8.67 -15.89
C TRP A 149 17.63 10.19 -15.92
N TRP A 150 18.80 10.67 -15.49
CA TRP A 150 19.15 12.10 -15.56
C TRP A 150 19.08 12.69 -16.97
N LYS A 151 19.23 11.87 -18.03
CA LYS A 151 19.13 12.31 -19.43
C LYS A 151 17.73 12.81 -19.80
N PHE A 152 16.70 12.40 -19.05
CA PHE A 152 15.33 12.86 -19.26
C PHE A 152 15.07 14.26 -18.67
N MET A 153 15.94 14.77 -17.80
CA MET A 153 15.72 16.04 -17.12
C MET A 153 15.83 17.25 -18.06
N PRO A 154 15.07 18.33 -17.80
CA PRO A 154 15.13 19.58 -18.56
C PRO A 154 16.55 20.11 -18.75
N THR A 155 16.81 20.67 -19.93
CA THR A 155 18.12 21.25 -20.28
C THR A 155 18.58 22.33 -19.31
N HIS A 156 17.67 23.10 -18.72
CA HIS A 156 18.03 24.12 -17.74
C HIS A 156 18.61 23.51 -16.45
N LEU A 157 18.08 22.38 -15.96
CA LEU A 157 18.62 21.67 -14.80
C LEU A 157 19.95 21.00 -15.16
N THR A 158 19.97 20.24 -16.26
CA THR A 158 21.16 19.48 -16.65
C THR A 158 22.35 20.42 -16.93
N ASN A 159 22.13 21.55 -17.61
CA ASN A 159 23.17 22.54 -17.83
C ASN A 159 23.63 23.23 -16.54
N LYS A 160 22.71 23.64 -15.67
CA LYS A 160 23.03 24.32 -14.40
C LYS A 160 23.94 23.48 -13.50
N TYR A 161 23.74 22.17 -13.47
CA TYR A 161 24.44 21.27 -12.55
C TYR A 161 25.62 20.52 -13.18
N SER A 162 25.64 20.34 -14.50
CA SER A 162 26.77 19.70 -15.22
C SER A 162 28.12 20.38 -14.94
N THR A 163 28.14 21.71 -14.86
CA THR A 163 29.35 22.49 -14.57
C THR A 163 29.82 22.35 -13.12
N ARG A 164 28.88 22.27 -12.17
CA ARG A 164 29.19 22.14 -10.73
C ARG A 164 29.74 20.75 -10.38
N ILE A 165 29.27 19.70 -11.06
CA ILE A 165 29.65 18.30 -10.78
C ILE A 165 31.15 18.07 -10.99
N GLN A 166 31.75 18.71 -12.00
CA GLN A 166 33.17 18.55 -12.29
C GLN A 166 34.03 19.04 -11.12
N ASP A 167 33.73 20.22 -10.58
CA ASP A 167 34.42 20.79 -9.44
C ASP A 167 34.35 19.89 -8.18
N TYR A 168 33.21 19.23 -7.95
CA TYR A 168 33.06 18.30 -6.83
C TYR A 168 33.89 17.03 -7.00
N ARG A 169 33.92 16.46 -8.21
CA ARG A 169 34.70 15.25 -8.52
C ARG A 169 36.20 15.51 -8.42
N ASP A 170 36.65 16.70 -8.82
CA ASP A 170 38.05 17.08 -8.77
C ASP A 170 38.53 17.31 -7.32
N ARG A 171 37.65 17.76 -6.43
CA ARG A 171 37.93 17.91 -4.99
C ARG A 171 37.93 16.60 -4.22
N THR A 172 37.21 15.59 -4.70
CA THR A 172 37.05 14.30 -3.98
C THR A 172 37.33 13.09 -4.89
N PRO A 173 38.61 12.78 -5.17
CA PRO A 173 38.99 11.73 -6.12
C PRO A 173 38.42 10.35 -5.80
N SER A 174 38.23 10.03 -4.51
CA SER A 174 37.68 8.74 -4.05
C SER A 174 36.25 8.47 -4.52
N PHE A 175 35.49 9.50 -4.91
CA PHE A 175 34.11 9.38 -5.39
C PHE A 175 33.95 9.80 -6.86
N LYS A 176 35.04 9.77 -7.64
CA LYS A 176 35.01 10.17 -9.06
C LYS A 176 34.04 9.33 -9.90
N ASN A 177 33.82 8.08 -9.52
CA ASN A 177 32.90 7.13 -10.15
C ASN A 177 31.46 7.19 -9.61
N VAL A 178 31.12 8.13 -8.73
CA VAL A 178 29.77 8.28 -8.18
C VAL A 178 28.95 9.24 -9.06
N HIS A 179 27.67 8.89 -9.29
CA HIS A 179 26.70 9.80 -9.92
C HIS A 179 26.37 10.93 -8.94
N ALA A 180 26.91 12.12 -9.21
CA ALA A 180 26.80 13.28 -8.32
C ALA A 180 25.70 14.27 -8.73
N ASN A 181 24.89 13.93 -9.73
CA ASN A 181 23.96 14.86 -10.37
C ASN A 181 22.99 15.44 -9.35
N LEU A 182 22.35 14.57 -8.55
CA LEU A 182 21.48 14.98 -7.45
C LEU A 182 22.20 15.57 -6.23
N LEU A 183 23.49 15.28 -6.00
CA LEU A 183 24.23 15.85 -4.87
C LEU A 183 24.48 17.36 -5.05
N SER A 184 24.45 17.84 -6.29
CA SER A 184 24.73 19.25 -6.62
C SER A 184 23.49 20.14 -6.76
N ILE A 185 22.28 19.55 -6.74
CA ILE A 185 21.02 20.26 -7.02
C ILE A 185 20.64 21.18 -5.86
N ASP A 186 20.22 22.41 -6.14
CA ASP A 186 19.71 23.33 -5.13
C ASP A 186 18.38 22.82 -4.53
N THR A 187 18.13 23.10 -3.25
CA THR A 187 16.95 22.62 -2.51
C THR A 187 15.64 22.93 -3.21
N GLU A 188 15.49 24.13 -3.76
CA GLU A 188 14.28 24.58 -4.46
C GLU A 188 14.00 23.75 -5.72
N ASP A 189 15.06 23.37 -6.45
CA ASP A 189 14.96 22.66 -7.73
C ASP A 189 14.58 21.18 -7.56
N LEU A 190 14.71 20.59 -6.37
CA LEU A 190 14.30 19.19 -6.13
C LEU A 190 12.81 18.96 -6.43
N THR A 191 11.96 19.93 -6.12
CA THR A 191 10.52 19.82 -6.45
C THR A 191 10.22 19.94 -7.93
N SER A 192 11.14 20.51 -8.73
CA SER A 192 10.97 20.57 -10.18
C SER A 192 11.09 19.19 -10.83
N ILE A 193 11.88 18.29 -10.23
CA ILE A 193 12.02 16.89 -10.65
C ILE A 193 10.72 16.13 -10.39
N LEU A 194 10.13 16.30 -9.20
CA LEU A 194 8.86 15.66 -8.84
C LEU A 194 7.71 16.11 -9.76
N LYS A 195 7.70 17.38 -10.17
CA LYS A 195 6.68 17.98 -11.05
C LYS A 195 6.93 17.71 -12.53
N PHE A 196 8.01 17.01 -12.87
CA PHE A 196 8.45 16.94 -14.24
C PHE A 196 7.47 16.11 -15.07
N LYS A 197 7.15 16.61 -16.27
CA LYS A 197 6.29 15.92 -17.22
C LYS A 197 7.01 15.86 -18.56
N THR A 198 6.98 14.68 -19.17
CA THR A 198 7.37 14.50 -20.56
C THR A 198 6.13 14.61 -21.44
N TYR A 199 6.33 14.98 -22.69
CA TYR A 199 5.26 15.21 -23.64
C TYR A 199 5.55 14.47 -24.93
N LYS A 200 4.50 13.90 -25.53
CA LYS A 200 4.53 13.30 -26.86
C LYS A 200 3.57 14.01 -27.80
N MET A 201 3.77 13.82 -29.10
CA MET A 201 2.87 14.36 -30.11
C MET A 201 1.52 13.64 -30.04
N LYS A 202 0.41 14.39 -30.10
CA LYS A 202 -0.94 13.81 -30.20
C LYS A 202 -1.08 12.98 -31.47
N ARG A 203 -1.85 11.89 -31.40
CA ARG A 203 -2.20 11.06 -32.57
C ARG A 203 -2.89 11.86 -33.68
N GLN A 204 -3.80 12.77 -33.31
CA GLN A 204 -4.41 13.75 -34.21
C GLN A 204 -3.71 15.09 -34.00
N SER A 205 -2.59 15.29 -34.68
CA SER A 205 -1.84 16.55 -34.63
C SER A 205 -1.79 17.18 -36.02
N MET A 206 -1.35 18.44 -36.10
CA MET A 206 -1.08 19.06 -37.40
C MET A 206 -0.03 18.33 -38.25
N PHE A 207 0.66 17.33 -37.70
CA PHE A 207 1.67 16.51 -38.37
C PHE A 207 1.22 15.06 -38.66
N SER A 208 -0.04 14.69 -38.41
CA SER A 208 -0.49 13.29 -38.51
C SER A 208 -0.83 12.82 -39.94
N GLU A 209 -0.95 13.71 -40.93
CA GLU A 209 -1.17 13.30 -42.32
C GLU A 209 0.13 12.75 -42.95
N SER A 210 0.00 11.74 -43.82
CA SER A 210 1.12 11.05 -44.49
C SER A 210 2.00 11.99 -45.35
N ASN A 211 1.50 13.18 -45.66
CA ASN A 211 2.30 14.32 -46.09
C ASN A 211 1.59 15.63 -45.69
N PRO A 212 1.86 16.18 -44.48
CA PRO A 212 1.21 17.41 -44.00
C PRO A 212 1.51 18.61 -44.90
N PHE A 213 2.52 18.48 -45.77
CA PHE A 213 3.03 19.52 -46.65
C PHE A 213 2.68 19.29 -48.13
N SER A 214 1.78 18.33 -48.45
CA SER A 214 1.34 18.11 -49.82
C SER A 214 0.37 19.21 -50.29
N PRO A 215 0.49 19.72 -51.54
CA PRO A 215 -0.46 20.69 -52.11
C PRO A 215 -1.89 20.15 -52.32
N GLU A 216 -2.10 18.86 -52.08
CA GLU A 216 -3.30 18.10 -52.46
C GLU A 216 -4.29 17.92 -51.29
N SER A 217 -3.94 18.36 -50.09
CA SER A 217 -4.87 18.33 -48.95
C SER A 217 -5.96 19.40 -49.14
N LEU A 218 -7.15 18.96 -49.56
CA LEU A 218 -8.30 19.81 -49.93
C LEU A 218 -8.93 20.58 -48.75
N VAL A 219 -8.40 20.44 -47.53
CA VAL A 219 -8.87 21.14 -46.34
C VAL A 219 -7.73 22.02 -45.80
N PRO A 220 -7.86 23.36 -45.89
CA PRO A 220 -6.88 24.26 -45.28
C PRO A 220 -6.78 23.98 -43.78
N ASN A 221 -5.58 23.68 -43.27
CA ASN A 221 -5.32 23.59 -41.84
C ASN A 221 -4.72 24.92 -41.34
N PRO A 222 -5.52 25.78 -40.67
CA PRO A 222 -5.07 27.12 -40.27
C PRO A 222 -3.89 27.09 -39.29
N LEU A 223 -3.77 26.03 -38.49
CA LEU A 223 -2.66 25.86 -37.54
C LEU A 223 -1.35 25.56 -38.27
N LEU A 224 -1.42 24.77 -39.35
CA LEU A 224 -0.24 24.45 -40.17
C LEU A 224 0.23 25.68 -40.96
N GLU A 225 -0.70 26.48 -41.51
CA GLU A 225 -0.35 27.75 -42.16
C GLU A 225 0.32 28.73 -41.19
N GLN A 226 -0.21 28.83 -39.97
CA GLN A 226 0.38 29.67 -38.92
C GLN A 226 1.77 29.17 -38.51
N PHE A 227 1.96 27.85 -38.36
CA PHE A 227 3.27 27.25 -38.09
C PHE A 227 4.27 27.55 -39.20
N ASN A 228 3.88 27.37 -40.48
CA ASN A 228 4.73 27.66 -41.63
C ASN A 228 5.12 29.14 -41.72
N TYR A 229 4.18 30.04 -41.43
CA TYR A 229 4.47 31.47 -41.35
C TYR A 229 5.52 31.77 -40.28
N ILE A 230 5.35 31.22 -39.07
CA ILE A 230 6.29 31.41 -37.96
C ILE A 230 7.67 30.85 -38.32
N MET A 231 7.74 29.62 -38.84
CA MET A 231 9.01 28.97 -39.20
C MET A 231 9.73 29.71 -40.32
N ASN A 232 9.01 30.17 -41.36
CA ASN A 232 9.60 30.98 -42.43
C ASN A 232 10.16 32.30 -41.89
N ASN A 233 9.48 32.96 -40.95
CA ASN A 233 10.02 34.16 -40.31
C ASN A 233 11.30 33.86 -39.52
N ILE A 234 11.31 32.77 -38.74
CA ILE A 234 12.47 32.34 -37.93
C ILE A 234 13.70 32.06 -38.80
N ILE A 235 13.53 31.25 -39.85
CA ILE A 235 14.63 30.85 -40.75
C ILE A 235 15.22 32.05 -41.51
N ASN A 236 14.38 33.03 -41.88
CA ASN A 236 14.82 34.19 -42.65
C ASN A 236 15.31 35.36 -41.78
N SER A 237 15.15 35.30 -40.45
CA SER A 237 15.57 36.38 -39.55
C SER A 237 15.73 35.89 -38.11
N ASP A 238 16.96 35.81 -37.62
CA ASP A 238 17.30 35.40 -36.25
C ASP A 238 16.59 36.26 -35.17
N LYS A 239 16.35 37.55 -35.44
CA LYS A 239 15.62 38.46 -34.52
C LYS A 239 14.12 38.15 -34.37
N SER A 240 13.58 37.23 -35.17
CA SER A 240 12.16 36.88 -35.14
C SER A 240 11.86 35.74 -34.17
N ILE A 241 12.88 34.99 -33.73
CA ILE A 241 12.72 33.87 -32.79
C ILE A 241 12.16 34.37 -31.44
N GLU A 242 12.69 35.47 -30.90
CA GLU A 242 12.20 36.10 -29.67
C GLU A 242 10.77 36.64 -29.84
N LYS A 243 10.43 37.15 -31.04
CA LYS A 243 9.09 37.69 -31.33
C LYS A 243 8.03 36.60 -31.44
N HIS A 244 8.40 35.43 -31.98
CA HIS A 244 7.48 34.33 -32.21
C HIS A 244 7.55 33.23 -31.15
N GLN A 245 8.49 33.28 -30.20
CA GLN A 245 8.69 32.26 -29.16
C GLN A 245 7.37 31.88 -28.48
N ASN A 246 6.66 32.85 -27.90
CA ASN A 246 5.41 32.58 -27.18
C ASN A 246 4.31 32.00 -28.08
N ALA A 247 4.22 32.45 -29.33
CA ALA A 247 3.23 31.96 -30.28
C ALA A 247 3.55 30.52 -30.71
N LEU A 248 4.82 30.23 -30.99
CA LEU A 248 5.31 28.91 -31.35
C LEU A 248 5.13 27.92 -30.18
N THR A 249 5.51 28.32 -28.96
CA THR A 249 5.34 27.50 -27.76
C THR A 249 3.88 27.11 -27.55
N LYS A 250 2.95 28.09 -27.58
CA LYS A 250 1.51 27.80 -27.43
C LYS A 250 0.96 26.90 -28.54
N LEU A 251 1.41 27.12 -29.78
CA LEU A 251 0.99 26.32 -30.92
C LEU A 251 1.43 24.86 -30.73
N LEU A 252 2.70 24.64 -30.36
CA LEU A 252 3.24 23.33 -30.07
C LEU A 252 2.59 22.68 -28.83
N GLU A 253 2.41 23.41 -27.73
CA GLU A 253 1.69 22.92 -26.53
C GLU A 253 0.30 22.37 -26.88
N GLY A 254 -0.42 23.02 -27.80
CA GLY A 254 -1.72 22.54 -28.28
C GLY A 254 -1.66 21.20 -29.04
N GLN A 255 -0.52 20.86 -29.65
CA GLN A 255 -0.29 19.61 -30.39
C GLN A 255 0.27 18.47 -29.54
N MET A 256 0.71 18.78 -28.32
CA MET A 256 1.36 17.82 -27.44
C MET A 256 0.38 17.32 -26.38
N GLU A 257 0.56 16.07 -25.95
CA GLU A 257 -0.11 15.49 -24.79
C GLU A 257 0.94 15.01 -23.79
N VAL A 258 0.56 14.91 -22.51
CA VAL A 258 1.46 14.39 -21.48
C VAL A 258 1.74 12.92 -21.81
N ASP A 259 3.03 12.56 -21.85
CA ASP A 259 3.47 11.19 -22.07
C ASP A 259 3.65 10.48 -20.74
N ILE A 260 4.50 11.05 -19.87
CA ILE A 260 4.76 10.54 -18.52
C ILE A 260 4.70 11.73 -17.55
N ASP A 261 3.84 11.62 -16.55
CA ASP A 261 3.80 12.53 -15.40
C ASP A 261 4.58 11.89 -14.25
N PHE A 262 5.76 12.42 -13.92
CA PHE A 262 6.64 11.77 -12.95
C PHE A 262 5.99 11.67 -11.58
N TRP A 263 5.16 12.65 -11.21
CA TRP A 263 4.45 12.59 -9.96
C TRP A 263 3.44 11.45 -9.98
N GLU A 264 2.50 11.46 -10.92
CA GLU A 264 1.41 10.47 -10.93
C GLU A 264 1.93 9.04 -11.14
N GLU A 265 2.90 8.86 -12.03
CA GLU A 265 3.41 7.54 -12.42
C GLU A 265 4.36 6.94 -11.37
N PHE A 266 5.24 7.74 -10.75
CA PHE A 266 6.33 7.21 -9.92
C PHE A 266 6.22 7.59 -8.43
N PHE A 267 5.81 8.82 -8.12
CA PHE A 267 5.86 9.32 -6.74
C PHE A 267 4.53 9.22 -6.00
N SER A 268 3.40 9.48 -6.66
CA SER A 268 2.05 9.46 -6.09
C SER A 268 1.74 8.16 -5.32
N PRO A 269 2.12 6.96 -5.81
CA PRO A 269 1.93 5.72 -5.06
C PRO A 269 2.70 5.66 -3.74
N CYS A 270 3.83 6.37 -3.65
CA CYS A 270 4.68 6.41 -2.46
C CYS A 270 4.18 7.43 -1.43
N PHE A 271 3.60 8.55 -1.87
CA PHE A 271 3.27 9.66 -0.98
C PHE A 271 1.84 9.56 -0.40
N SER A 272 1.70 9.80 0.90
CA SER A 272 0.39 9.94 1.58
C SER A 272 -0.32 11.28 1.31
N CYS A 273 0.31 12.20 0.57
CA CYS A 273 -0.19 13.55 0.34
C CYS A 273 -0.09 13.94 -1.13
N THR A 274 -0.81 14.98 -1.52
CA THR A 274 -0.79 15.45 -2.91
C THR A 274 0.48 16.23 -3.23
N LEU A 275 0.85 16.27 -4.52
CA LEU A 275 1.97 17.09 -5.02
C LEU A 275 1.88 18.55 -4.56
N ARG A 276 0.65 19.11 -4.53
CA ARG A 276 0.41 20.50 -4.13
C ARG A 276 0.73 20.72 -2.65
N GLU A 277 0.29 19.81 -1.78
CA GLU A 277 0.57 19.88 -0.34
C GLU A 277 2.07 19.72 -0.08
N PHE A 278 2.70 18.71 -0.68
CA PHE A 278 4.14 18.49 -0.54
C PHE A 278 4.93 19.70 -1.04
N SER A 279 4.59 20.23 -2.21
CA SER A 279 5.24 21.43 -2.77
C SER A 279 5.10 22.66 -1.88
N GLY A 280 3.94 22.84 -1.25
CA GLY A 280 3.70 23.93 -0.30
C GLY A 280 4.60 23.81 0.92
N LYS A 281 4.67 22.59 1.51
CA LYS A 281 5.56 22.31 2.65
C LYS A 281 7.03 22.48 2.28
N TRP A 282 7.45 22.00 1.11
CA TRP A 282 8.82 22.10 0.63
C TRP A 282 9.25 23.55 0.37
N LYS A 283 8.34 24.39 -0.13
CA LYS A 283 8.60 25.82 -0.33
C LYS A 283 8.86 26.51 1.00
N ASN A 284 8.00 26.29 2.00
CA ASN A 284 8.20 26.83 3.35
C ASN A 284 9.52 26.35 3.94
N PHE A 285 9.83 25.06 3.79
CA PHE A 285 11.11 24.49 4.20
C PHE A 285 12.30 25.17 3.52
N SER A 286 12.21 25.48 2.21
CA SER A 286 13.28 26.15 1.48
C SER A 286 13.53 27.58 2.01
N ASP A 287 12.47 28.30 2.37
CA ASP A 287 12.55 29.62 3.00
C ASP A 287 13.17 29.54 4.41
N ASP A 288 12.73 28.58 5.22
CA ASP A 288 13.23 28.33 6.58
C ASP A 288 14.71 27.91 6.55
N ARG A 289 15.09 27.01 5.63
CA ARG A 289 16.46 26.58 5.38
C ARG A 289 17.37 27.74 5.00
N ASN A 290 16.91 28.65 4.14
CA ASN A 290 17.66 29.86 3.78
C ASN A 290 17.85 30.79 4.98
N HIS A 291 16.88 30.83 5.92
CA HIS A 291 17.04 31.58 7.16
C HIS A 291 18.16 31.00 8.05
N VAL A 292 18.17 29.67 8.22
CA VAL A 292 19.19 28.95 8.99
C VAL A 292 20.57 29.07 8.35
N ALA A 293 20.70 28.79 7.05
CA ALA A 293 21.99 28.75 6.34
C ALA A 293 22.70 30.11 6.27
N HIS A 294 21.94 31.22 6.34
CA HIS A 294 22.49 32.58 6.36
C HIS A 294 22.65 33.14 7.78
N ASN A 295 22.56 32.31 8.81
CA ASN A 295 22.72 32.68 10.23
C ASN A 295 21.89 33.91 10.62
N LYS A 296 20.67 34.02 10.07
CA LYS A 296 19.73 35.06 10.49
C LYS A 296 19.29 34.77 11.93
N LEU A 297 18.92 35.81 12.68
CA LEU A 297 18.51 35.66 14.08
C LEU A 297 17.30 34.74 14.21
N ILE A 298 17.36 33.82 15.18
CA ILE A 298 16.33 32.84 15.50
C ILE A 298 15.98 32.99 16.97
N ASP A 299 14.69 33.19 17.25
CA ASP A 299 14.13 33.16 18.60
C ASP A 299 13.57 31.76 18.92
N ASP A 300 13.22 31.55 20.19
CA ASP A 300 12.71 30.25 20.67
C ASP A 300 11.44 29.80 19.92
N LYS A 301 10.54 30.74 19.59
CA LYS A 301 9.30 30.44 18.87
C LYS A 301 9.57 29.99 17.44
N LEU A 302 10.48 30.68 16.75
CA LEU A 302 10.86 30.38 15.38
C LEU A 302 11.64 29.07 15.31
N TYR A 303 12.53 28.82 16.27
CA TYR A 303 13.24 27.54 16.42
C TYR A 303 12.26 26.37 16.51
N LEU A 304 11.29 26.42 17.42
CA LEU A 304 10.28 25.37 17.59
C LEU A 304 9.43 25.18 16.32
N LYS A 305 9.08 26.27 15.64
CA LYS A 305 8.33 26.23 14.38
C LYS A 305 9.12 25.55 13.27
N PHE A 306 10.37 25.95 13.06
CA PHE A 306 11.26 25.38 12.04
C PHE A 306 11.50 23.91 12.31
N LYS A 307 11.82 23.55 13.56
CA LYS A 307 12.05 22.17 13.97
C LYS A 307 10.85 21.28 13.65
N LYS A 308 9.66 21.69 14.08
CA LYS A 308 8.41 20.96 13.79
C LYS A 308 8.16 20.83 12.29
N SER A 309 8.31 21.92 11.52
CA SER A 309 8.10 21.90 10.07
C SER A 309 9.05 20.94 9.35
N MET A 310 10.32 20.87 9.80
CA MET A 310 11.32 19.97 9.25
C MET A 310 11.05 18.51 9.65
N GLU A 311 10.67 18.26 10.90
CA GLU A 311 10.28 16.92 11.39
C GLU A 311 9.05 16.38 10.65
N ASP A 312 8.01 17.20 10.48
CA ASP A 312 6.80 16.85 9.74
C ASP A 312 7.12 16.51 8.28
N LEU A 313 8.00 17.28 7.63
CA LEU A 313 8.39 17.06 6.24
C LEU A 313 9.29 15.82 6.09
N LEU A 314 10.20 15.60 7.03
CA LEU A 314 11.01 14.39 7.08
C LEU A 314 10.12 13.15 7.22
N GLY A 315 9.13 13.20 8.12
CA GLY A 315 8.17 12.10 8.30
C GLY A 315 7.43 11.72 7.03
N ILE A 316 7.01 12.71 6.23
CA ILE A 316 6.35 12.44 4.93
C ILE A 316 7.31 11.74 3.95
N ILE A 317 8.57 12.14 3.92
CA ILE A 317 9.57 11.55 3.01
C ILE A 317 9.92 10.14 3.46
N THR A 318 10.13 9.92 4.76
CA THR A 318 10.44 8.59 5.31
C THR A 318 9.29 7.61 5.09
N ASP A 319 8.03 8.03 5.30
CA ASP A 319 6.85 7.20 4.97
C ASP A 319 6.84 6.79 3.49
N ALA A 320 7.18 7.72 2.59
CA ALA A 320 7.28 7.43 1.17
C ALA A 320 8.42 6.47 0.83
N GLU A 321 9.57 6.58 1.51
CA GLU A 321 10.68 5.63 1.37
C GLU A 321 10.30 4.23 1.85
N GLU A 322 9.66 4.12 3.02
CA GLU A 322 9.22 2.83 3.58
C GLU A 322 8.20 2.12 2.66
N LYS A 323 7.25 2.87 2.10
CA LYS A 323 6.28 2.33 1.15
C LYS A 323 6.94 1.84 -0.14
N PHE A 324 7.89 2.60 -0.67
CA PHE A 324 8.60 2.21 -1.87
C PHE A 324 9.48 0.97 -1.63
N GLU A 325 10.16 0.90 -0.49
CA GLU A 325 10.97 -0.26 -0.11
C GLU A 325 10.10 -1.52 0.02
N LYS A 326 8.92 -1.41 0.61
CA LYS A 326 7.96 -2.52 0.68
C LYS A 326 7.54 -2.98 -0.72
N TYR A 327 7.22 -2.04 -1.62
CA TYR A 327 6.91 -2.36 -3.02
C TYR A 327 8.04 -3.12 -3.71
N LEU A 328 9.30 -2.72 -3.51
CA LEU A 328 10.46 -3.41 -4.06
C LEU A 328 10.60 -4.84 -3.52
N GLN A 329 10.35 -5.05 -2.23
CA GLN A 329 10.40 -6.36 -1.60
C GLN A 329 9.31 -7.30 -2.13
N ASP A 330 8.09 -6.79 -2.28
CA ASP A 330 6.96 -7.55 -2.82
C ASP A 330 7.23 -7.96 -4.28
N GLN A 331 7.70 -7.03 -5.11
CA GLN A 331 8.08 -7.31 -6.51
C GLN A 331 9.23 -8.33 -6.61
N SER A 332 10.26 -8.20 -5.78
CA SER A 332 11.38 -9.13 -5.78
C SER A 332 10.95 -10.53 -5.35
N THR A 333 10.02 -10.65 -4.40
CA THR A 333 9.51 -11.94 -3.94
C THR A 333 8.74 -12.64 -5.05
N GLN A 334 7.82 -11.92 -5.70
CA GLN A 334 7.06 -12.45 -6.85
C GLN A 334 7.98 -12.90 -7.99
N PHE A 335 9.02 -12.13 -8.29
CA PHE A 335 9.99 -12.52 -9.31
C PHE A 335 10.77 -13.78 -8.93
N LEU A 336 11.20 -13.92 -7.67
CA LEU A 336 11.89 -15.13 -7.20
C LEU A 336 10.99 -16.36 -7.22
N GLU A 337 9.72 -16.22 -6.86
CA GLU A 337 8.72 -17.30 -6.97
C GLU A 337 8.53 -17.74 -8.42
N PHE A 338 8.42 -16.78 -9.34
CA PHE A 338 8.34 -17.07 -10.78
C PHE A 338 9.57 -17.82 -11.31
N ILE A 339 10.78 -17.44 -10.90
CA ILE A 339 12.01 -18.14 -11.29
C ILE A 339 12.03 -19.57 -10.73
N LYS A 340 11.64 -19.76 -9.46
CA LYS A 340 11.55 -21.10 -8.87
C LYS A 340 10.57 -22.00 -9.63
N GLN A 341 9.42 -21.46 -10.01
CA GLN A 341 8.43 -22.21 -10.77
C GLN A 341 8.98 -22.63 -12.15
N LEU A 342 9.66 -21.72 -12.86
CA LEU A 342 10.34 -22.05 -14.12
C LEU A 342 11.42 -23.12 -13.96
N GLU A 343 12.21 -23.07 -12.87
CA GLU A 343 13.22 -24.10 -12.59
C GLU A 343 12.59 -25.46 -12.31
N MET A 344 11.47 -25.52 -11.57
CA MET A 344 10.70 -26.74 -11.33
C MET A 344 10.16 -27.33 -12.64
N ASP A 345 9.53 -26.49 -13.48
CA ASP A 345 8.98 -26.92 -14.78
C ASP A 345 10.08 -27.49 -15.70
N TRP A 346 11.25 -26.85 -15.74
CA TRP A 346 12.38 -27.34 -16.53
C TRP A 346 12.97 -28.65 -15.99
N SER A 347 13.04 -28.82 -14.68
CA SER A 347 13.49 -30.08 -14.06
C SER A 347 12.54 -31.22 -14.42
N TYR A 348 11.24 -30.99 -14.27
CA TYR A 348 10.19 -31.96 -14.62
C TYR A 348 10.27 -32.38 -16.10
N GLN A 349 10.39 -31.42 -17.02
CA GLN A 349 10.53 -31.70 -18.46
C GLN A 349 11.81 -32.47 -18.82
N ALA A 350 12.88 -32.38 -18.02
CA ALA A 350 14.13 -33.08 -18.26
C ALA A 350 14.09 -34.56 -17.80
N GLU A 351 13.29 -34.88 -16.79
CA GLU A 351 13.19 -36.24 -16.23
C GLU A 351 12.19 -37.14 -16.98
N LEU A 352 11.13 -36.55 -17.55
CA LEU A 352 10.10 -37.27 -18.31
C LEU A 352 10.64 -38.19 -19.43
N PRO A 353 11.57 -37.75 -20.31
CA PRO A 353 12.05 -38.60 -21.41
C PRO A 353 12.82 -39.83 -20.93
N ALA A 354 13.47 -39.75 -19.76
CA ALA A 354 14.25 -40.86 -19.21
C ALA A 354 13.32 -41.94 -18.62
N LYS A 355 12.33 -41.54 -17.81
CA LYS A 355 11.33 -42.46 -17.25
C LYS A 355 10.47 -43.11 -18.35
N GLN A 356 10.02 -42.34 -19.34
CA GLN A 356 9.26 -42.86 -20.49
C GLN A 356 10.06 -43.89 -21.29
N SER A 357 11.34 -43.64 -21.56
CA SER A 357 12.16 -44.61 -22.29
C SER A 357 12.40 -45.92 -21.52
N ILE A 358 12.41 -45.88 -20.19
CA ILE A 358 12.56 -47.09 -19.35
C ILE A 358 11.25 -47.88 -19.33
N ALA A 359 10.13 -47.18 -19.11
CA ALA A 359 8.77 -47.69 -19.17
C ALA A 359 8.45 -48.39 -20.50
N GLU A 360 8.74 -47.73 -21.64
CA GLU A 360 8.53 -48.30 -22.98
C GLU A 360 9.34 -49.58 -23.23
N GLN A 361 10.56 -49.68 -22.70
CA GLN A 361 11.42 -50.86 -22.87
C GLN A 361 10.95 -52.04 -22.00
N ALA A 362 10.53 -51.76 -20.77
CA ALA A 362 10.04 -52.76 -19.81
C ALA A 362 8.56 -53.13 -20.02
N GLY A 363 7.80 -52.34 -20.78
CA GLY A 363 6.37 -52.57 -21.02
C GLY A 363 5.51 -52.33 -19.78
N ILE A 364 5.88 -51.33 -18.97
CA ILE A 364 5.20 -50.91 -17.74
C ILE A 364 4.96 -49.40 -17.78
N GLU A 365 4.04 -48.91 -16.97
CA GLU A 365 3.84 -47.48 -16.74
C GLU A 365 4.56 -47.04 -15.45
N ILE A 366 5.34 -45.96 -15.56
CA ILE A 366 5.97 -45.29 -14.42
C ILE A 366 5.44 -43.87 -14.40
N LEU A 367 4.46 -43.62 -13.54
CA LEU A 367 3.76 -42.35 -13.41
C LEU A 367 4.39 -41.49 -12.30
N ASP A 368 4.36 -40.18 -12.50
CA ASP A 368 4.68 -39.21 -11.44
C ASP A 368 3.47 -38.90 -10.55
N THR A 369 3.69 -38.14 -9.47
CA THR A 369 2.65 -37.77 -8.50
C THR A 369 1.40 -37.18 -9.16
N ASP A 370 1.55 -36.27 -10.14
CA ASP A 370 0.43 -35.59 -10.78
C ASP A 370 -0.34 -36.54 -11.71
N GLN A 371 0.38 -37.39 -12.44
CA GLN A 371 -0.21 -38.39 -13.33
C GLN A 371 -1.02 -39.44 -12.55
N ILE A 372 -0.49 -39.92 -11.42
CA ILE A 372 -1.21 -40.85 -10.53
C ILE A 372 -2.48 -40.21 -9.98
N PHE A 373 -2.40 -38.93 -9.57
CA PHE A 373 -3.56 -38.21 -9.08
C PHE A 373 -4.64 -38.00 -10.16
N CYS A 374 -4.25 -37.58 -11.37
CA CYS A 374 -5.18 -37.44 -12.49
C CYS A 374 -5.88 -38.76 -12.85
N LEU A 375 -5.18 -39.89 -12.78
CA LEU A 375 -5.75 -41.21 -13.02
C LEU A 375 -6.86 -41.55 -12.00
N PHE A 376 -6.63 -41.27 -10.72
CA PHE A 376 -7.68 -41.45 -9.72
C PHE A 376 -8.83 -40.47 -9.89
N GLN A 377 -8.53 -39.21 -10.20
CA GLN A 377 -9.52 -38.15 -10.41
C GLN A 377 -10.50 -38.51 -11.53
N GLU A 378 -10.02 -39.03 -12.66
CA GLU A 378 -10.88 -39.46 -13.78
C GLU A 378 -11.96 -40.46 -13.31
N HIS A 379 -11.57 -41.51 -12.60
CA HIS A 379 -12.51 -42.54 -12.12
C HIS A 379 -13.43 -42.05 -10.98
N ILE A 380 -12.93 -41.18 -10.10
CA ILE A 380 -13.75 -40.55 -9.06
C ILE A 380 -14.82 -39.67 -9.71
N ASN A 381 -14.43 -38.83 -10.67
CA ASN A 381 -15.35 -37.95 -11.41
C ASN A 381 -16.45 -38.76 -12.10
N GLU A 382 -16.09 -39.81 -12.85
CA GLU A 382 -17.06 -40.69 -13.52
C GLU A 382 -18.09 -41.28 -12.54
N THR A 383 -17.64 -41.68 -11.34
CA THR A 383 -18.49 -42.27 -10.31
C THR A 383 -19.46 -41.25 -9.71
N PHE A 384 -18.97 -40.08 -9.31
CA PHE A 384 -19.81 -39.06 -8.66
C PHE A 384 -20.70 -38.30 -9.65
N GLU A 385 -20.30 -38.17 -10.91
CA GLU A 385 -21.19 -37.71 -11.99
C GLU A 385 -22.33 -38.71 -12.20
N SER A 386 -22.04 -40.02 -12.26
CA SER A 386 -23.08 -41.07 -12.33
C SER A 386 -24.06 -40.98 -11.15
N ILE A 387 -23.55 -40.75 -9.94
CA ILE A 387 -24.38 -40.58 -8.76
C ILE A 387 -25.30 -39.37 -8.89
N THR A 388 -24.71 -38.21 -9.25
CA THR A 388 -25.42 -36.94 -9.40
C THR A 388 -26.51 -37.02 -10.46
N ASP A 389 -26.22 -37.60 -11.62
CA ASP A 389 -27.17 -37.76 -12.72
C ASP A 389 -28.38 -38.61 -12.34
N LYS A 390 -28.16 -39.70 -11.58
CA LYS A 390 -29.25 -40.58 -11.14
C LYS A 390 -30.18 -39.92 -10.12
N ILE A 391 -29.68 -38.98 -9.31
CA ILE A 391 -30.47 -38.27 -8.30
C ILE A 391 -30.92 -36.86 -8.73
N TYR A 392 -30.55 -36.43 -9.94
CA TYR A 392 -30.80 -35.09 -10.47
C TYR A 392 -32.28 -34.65 -10.45
N TYR A 393 -33.20 -35.59 -10.63
CA TYR A 393 -34.64 -35.29 -10.69
C TYR A 393 -35.29 -35.06 -9.32
N ARG A 394 -34.58 -35.35 -8.21
CA ARG A 394 -35.10 -35.18 -6.86
C ARG A 394 -35.06 -33.71 -6.45
N THR A 395 -36.23 -33.14 -6.15
CA THR A 395 -36.36 -31.74 -5.71
C THR A 395 -36.17 -31.55 -4.21
N ASP A 396 -36.15 -32.64 -3.44
CA ASP A 396 -36.07 -32.62 -1.98
C ASP A 396 -34.63 -32.60 -1.43
N ILE A 397 -33.64 -32.70 -2.34
CA ILE A 397 -32.22 -32.71 -2.01
C ILE A 397 -31.44 -31.64 -2.78
N GLU A 398 -30.39 -31.13 -2.16
CA GLU A 398 -29.35 -30.33 -2.78
C GLU A 398 -28.07 -31.16 -2.83
N VAL A 399 -27.47 -31.26 -4.01
CA VAL A 399 -26.25 -32.03 -4.26
C VAL A 399 -25.15 -31.05 -4.65
N THR A 400 -24.02 -31.14 -3.98
CA THR A 400 -22.80 -30.42 -4.33
C THR A 400 -21.70 -31.44 -4.59
N TYR A 401 -21.06 -31.31 -5.73
CA TYR A 401 -19.88 -32.08 -6.11
C TYR A 401 -18.79 -31.10 -6.52
N ASP A 402 -17.67 -31.17 -5.81
CA ASP A 402 -16.46 -30.42 -6.10
C ASP A 402 -15.40 -31.41 -6.56
N GLU A 403 -14.86 -31.17 -7.75
CA GLU A 403 -13.77 -31.97 -8.30
C GLU A 403 -12.54 -31.87 -7.39
N PRO A 404 -11.86 -32.97 -7.03
CA PRO A 404 -10.73 -32.94 -6.11
C PRO A 404 -9.54 -32.18 -6.72
N LEU A 405 -8.97 -31.23 -5.98
CA LEU A 405 -7.95 -30.30 -6.49
C LEU A 405 -6.55 -30.50 -5.90
N SER A 406 -6.41 -31.33 -4.87
CA SER A 406 -5.18 -31.43 -4.09
C SER A 406 -4.86 -32.85 -3.63
N THR A 407 -3.59 -33.06 -3.27
CA THR A 407 -3.14 -34.26 -2.53
C THR A 407 -3.36 -34.13 -1.02
N GLU A 408 -4.32 -33.30 -0.60
CA GLU A 408 -4.66 -33.10 0.82
C GLU A 408 -6.08 -33.62 1.11
N TYR A 409 -6.42 -33.68 2.38
CA TYR A 409 -7.76 -34.07 2.82
C TYR A 409 -8.81 -33.06 2.33
N GLU A 410 -9.81 -33.51 1.60
CA GLU A 410 -10.82 -32.62 1.00
C GLU A 410 -12.22 -33.24 1.03
N LYS A 411 -13.24 -32.42 1.30
CA LYS A 411 -14.65 -32.81 1.14
C LYS A 411 -15.05 -32.57 -0.31
N ILE A 412 -15.43 -33.62 -1.02
CA ILE A 412 -15.67 -33.57 -2.47
C ILE A 412 -17.14 -33.71 -2.87
N PHE A 413 -17.96 -34.31 -2.00
CA PHE A 413 -19.35 -34.62 -2.35
C PHE A 413 -20.25 -34.44 -1.14
N GLU A 414 -21.39 -33.81 -1.31
CA GLU A 414 -22.37 -33.62 -0.26
C GLU A 414 -23.81 -33.63 -0.81
N ILE A 415 -24.67 -34.40 -0.14
CA ILE A 415 -26.11 -34.43 -0.38
C ILE A 415 -26.79 -33.92 0.89
N LYS A 416 -27.53 -32.82 0.78
CA LYS A 416 -28.35 -32.24 1.86
C LYS A 416 -29.81 -32.42 1.53
N ASN A 417 -30.59 -32.94 2.47
CA ASN A 417 -32.04 -32.95 2.35
C ASN A 417 -32.64 -31.66 2.93
N ASN A 418 -33.41 -30.96 2.09
CA ASN A 418 -33.97 -29.64 2.43
C ASN A 418 -35.06 -29.72 3.50
N ILE A 419 -35.67 -30.89 3.67
CA ILE A 419 -36.84 -31.11 4.52
C ILE A 419 -36.42 -31.71 5.87
N LEU A 420 -35.62 -32.78 5.85
CA LEU A 420 -35.19 -33.55 7.02
C LEU A 420 -33.92 -33.00 7.68
N LYS A 421 -33.24 -32.03 7.03
CA LYS A 421 -31.96 -31.46 7.47
C LYS A 421 -30.88 -32.53 7.71
N ARG A 422 -30.96 -33.65 6.99
CA ARG A 422 -29.99 -34.75 7.01
C ARG A 422 -28.97 -34.53 5.90
N SER A 423 -27.73 -34.93 6.13
CA SER A 423 -26.67 -34.83 5.13
C SER A 423 -25.86 -36.10 5.02
N ILE A 424 -25.47 -36.42 3.80
CA ILE A 424 -24.42 -37.39 3.48
C ILE A 424 -23.28 -36.60 2.86
N HIS A 425 -22.05 -36.83 3.30
CA HIS A 425 -20.89 -36.26 2.62
C HIS A 425 -19.77 -37.27 2.49
N VAL A 426 -18.94 -37.08 1.46
CA VAL A 426 -17.76 -37.89 1.19
C VAL A 426 -16.52 -37.02 1.21
N ASP A 427 -15.56 -37.44 2.03
CA ASP A 427 -14.26 -36.82 2.13
C ASP A 427 -13.20 -37.76 1.55
N ILE A 428 -12.14 -37.19 0.97
CA ILE A 428 -11.00 -37.89 0.39
C ILE A 428 -9.78 -37.68 1.29
N ASP A 429 -9.03 -38.76 1.53
CA ASP A 429 -7.74 -38.77 2.21
C ASP A 429 -6.70 -39.48 1.30
N PRO A 430 -5.93 -38.72 0.50
CA PRO A 430 -5.00 -39.27 -0.47
C PRO A 430 -3.59 -39.50 0.13
N ASN A 431 -2.94 -40.58 -0.27
CA ASN A 431 -1.56 -40.92 0.05
C ASN A 431 -0.83 -41.38 -1.23
N ILE A 432 -0.15 -40.45 -1.89
CA ILE A 432 0.50 -40.68 -3.19
C ILE A 432 2.01 -40.85 -2.99
N ASP A 433 2.56 -41.93 -3.55
CA ASP A 433 3.99 -42.25 -3.56
C ASP A 433 4.41 -42.56 -5.00
N GLU A 434 5.25 -41.68 -5.55
CA GLU A 434 5.74 -41.74 -6.94
C GLU A 434 6.96 -42.65 -7.14
N ALA A 435 7.48 -43.26 -6.07
CA ALA A 435 8.64 -44.13 -6.18
C ALA A 435 8.32 -45.43 -6.96
N ASP A 436 9.30 -45.91 -7.72
CA ASP A 436 9.18 -47.13 -8.51
C ASP A 436 8.78 -48.33 -7.63
N GLY A 437 7.71 -49.05 -8.01
CA GLY A 437 7.22 -50.20 -7.25
C GLY A 437 6.43 -49.88 -5.99
N CYS A 438 6.24 -48.61 -5.64
CA CYS A 438 5.41 -48.19 -4.51
C CYS A 438 3.92 -48.16 -4.87
N THR A 439 3.08 -48.18 -3.84
CA THR A 439 1.62 -48.17 -3.97
C THR A 439 1.05 -46.85 -3.46
N SER A 440 0.40 -46.11 -4.35
CA SER A 440 -0.41 -44.95 -4.03
C SER A 440 -1.84 -45.37 -3.67
N MET A 441 -2.45 -44.73 -2.68
CA MET A 441 -3.77 -45.09 -2.17
C MET A 441 -4.61 -43.85 -1.89
N ILE A 442 -5.90 -43.88 -2.25
CA ILE A 442 -6.87 -42.86 -1.88
C ILE A 442 -8.00 -43.49 -1.07
N LYS A 443 -8.29 -42.91 0.09
CA LYS A 443 -9.41 -43.33 0.93
C LYS A 443 -10.59 -42.38 0.76
N LEU A 444 -11.75 -42.94 0.48
CA LEU A 444 -13.03 -42.24 0.39
C LEU A 444 -13.83 -42.53 1.67
N LEU A 445 -14.09 -41.50 2.46
CA LEU A 445 -14.72 -41.57 3.77
C LEU A 445 -16.17 -41.10 3.68
N VAL A 446 -17.14 -41.98 3.93
CA VAL A 446 -18.57 -41.66 3.82
C VAL A 446 -19.17 -41.37 5.19
N TYR A 447 -19.70 -40.16 5.34
CA TYR A 447 -20.32 -39.67 6.57
C TYR A 447 -21.82 -39.48 6.39
N TYR A 448 -22.57 -39.74 7.46
CA TYR A 448 -23.97 -39.38 7.58
C TYR A 448 -24.18 -38.56 8.85
N ASN A 449 -24.65 -37.31 8.72
CA ASN A 449 -24.75 -36.33 9.81
C ASN A 449 -23.47 -36.25 10.67
N ASP A 450 -22.32 -36.15 10.00
CA ASP A 450 -20.97 -36.09 10.61
C ASP A 450 -20.50 -37.37 11.33
N ASP A 451 -21.29 -38.45 11.32
CA ASP A 451 -20.86 -39.76 11.78
C ASP A 451 -20.28 -40.57 10.61
N LEU A 452 -19.00 -40.97 10.71
CA LEU A 452 -18.37 -41.88 9.74
C LEU A 452 -19.13 -43.21 9.71
N LYS A 453 -19.63 -43.61 8.55
CA LYS A 453 -20.36 -44.87 8.37
C LYS A 453 -19.52 -45.95 7.72
N ASN A 454 -18.72 -45.59 6.71
CA ASN A 454 -17.86 -46.54 6.02
C ASN A 454 -16.68 -45.83 5.34
N PHE A 455 -15.68 -46.59 4.90
CA PHE A 455 -14.60 -46.09 4.07
C PHE A 455 -14.30 -47.07 2.93
N PHE A 456 -13.85 -46.53 1.80
CA PHE A 456 -13.50 -47.25 0.58
C PHE A 456 -12.08 -46.86 0.16
N GLU A 457 -11.34 -47.78 -0.45
CA GLU A 457 -9.94 -47.55 -0.81
C GLU A 457 -9.72 -47.93 -2.27
N ILE A 458 -9.12 -47.01 -3.01
CA ILE A 458 -8.61 -47.26 -4.36
C ILE A 458 -7.10 -47.15 -4.34
N SER A 459 -6.42 -47.92 -5.20
CA SER A 459 -4.96 -47.99 -5.19
C SER A 459 -4.36 -48.13 -6.58
N TYR A 460 -3.14 -47.66 -6.72
CA TYR A 460 -2.33 -47.78 -7.93
C TYR A 460 -0.91 -48.18 -7.55
N ILE A 461 -0.39 -49.23 -8.18
CA ILE A 461 0.99 -49.68 -8.02
C ILE A 461 1.79 -49.09 -9.18
N ASN A 462 2.84 -48.34 -8.88
CA ASN A 462 3.73 -47.78 -9.89
C ASN A 462 4.66 -48.88 -10.44
N GLY A 463 4.92 -48.89 -11.75
CA GLY A 463 5.83 -49.85 -12.35
C GLY A 463 7.26 -49.74 -11.80
N GLU A 464 7.96 -50.87 -11.68
CA GLU A 464 9.40 -50.90 -11.41
C GLU A 464 10.11 -51.68 -12.51
N ALA A 465 11.16 -51.10 -13.08
CA ALA A 465 11.99 -51.76 -14.08
C ALA A 465 13.39 -52.07 -13.52
N GLU A 466 13.94 -53.21 -13.90
CA GLU A 466 15.33 -53.56 -13.65
C GLU A 466 16.09 -53.74 -14.97
N TYR A 467 17.36 -53.36 -14.98
CA TYR A 467 18.20 -53.52 -16.17
C TYR A 467 18.72 -54.95 -16.26
N ASP A 468 18.34 -55.66 -17.32
CA ASP A 468 18.82 -57.01 -17.61
C ASP A 468 20.15 -56.92 -18.40
N GLU A 469 21.27 -57.26 -17.76
CA GLU A 469 22.59 -57.23 -18.39
C GLU A 469 22.75 -58.26 -19.53
N ASP A 470 22.00 -59.36 -19.50
CA ASP A 470 22.07 -60.44 -20.49
C ASP A 470 21.27 -60.09 -21.76
N GLN A 471 20.14 -59.39 -21.61
CA GLN A 471 19.28 -58.96 -22.73
C GLN A 471 19.57 -57.53 -23.21
N GLY A 472 20.27 -56.72 -22.40
CA GLY A 472 20.70 -55.37 -22.74
C GLY A 472 19.56 -54.34 -22.81
N ASN A 473 18.45 -54.61 -22.11
CA ASN A 473 17.27 -53.76 -22.03
C ASN A 473 16.68 -53.77 -20.61
N PHE A 474 15.79 -52.81 -20.34
CA PHE A 474 15.02 -52.81 -19.10
C PHE A 474 13.88 -53.84 -19.18
N MET A 475 13.69 -54.58 -18.08
CA MET A 475 12.67 -55.61 -17.91
C MET A 475 11.78 -55.26 -16.70
N PRO A 476 10.50 -55.64 -16.71
CA PRO A 476 9.60 -55.34 -15.61
C PRO A 476 9.92 -56.18 -14.38
N LYS A 477 10.19 -55.51 -13.26
CA LYS A 477 10.33 -56.11 -11.94
C LYS A 477 8.99 -56.11 -11.20
N ILE A 478 8.25 -54.99 -11.29
CA ILE A 478 6.87 -54.84 -10.83
C ILE A 478 6.07 -54.26 -11.99
N VAL A 479 4.93 -54.88 -12.28
CA VAL A 479 3.98 -54.40 -13.29
C VAL A 479 3.01 -53.45 -12.62
N ASP A 480 2.72 -52.34 -13.27
CA ASP A 480 1.72 -51.37 -12.83
C ASP A 480 0.32 -52.02 -12.75
N GLU A 481 -0.45 -51.63 -11.74
CA GLU A 481 -1.80 -52.17 -11.51
C GLU A 481 -2.69 -51.10 -10.88
N LEU A 482 -3.87 -50.87 -11.49
CA LEU A 482 -4.91 -49.99 -10.96
C LEU A 482 -6.05 -50.81 -10.35
N ASN A 483 -6.40 -50.51 -9.10
CA ASN A 483 -7.53 -51.08 -8.41
C ASN A 483 -8.52 -49.98 -7.99
N VAL A 484 -9.65 -49.92 -8.70
CA VAL A 484 -10.77 -48.99 -8.46
C VAL A 484 -12.08 -49.70 -8.14
N SER A 485 -12.04 -51.01 -7.83
CA SER A 485 -13.28 -51.80 -7.64
C SER A 485 -14.18 -51.26 -6.52
N SER A 486 -13.59 -50.60 -5.52
CA SER A 486 -14.35 -50.02 -4.40
C SER A 486 -15.19 -48.79 -4.80
N LEU A 487 -15.01 -48.22 -6.00
CA LEU A 487 -15.87 -47.14 -6.52
C LEU A 487 -17.29 -47.63 -6.88
N GLU A 488 -17.44 -48.88 -7.33
CA GLU A 488 -18.76 -49.47 -7.52
C GLU A 488 -19.45 -49.70 -6.17
N GLU A 489 -18.69 -50.08 -5.15
CA GLU A 489 -19.20 -50.35 -3.81
C GLU A 489 -19.66 -49.07 -3.09
N ILE A 490 -18.95 -47.94 -3.25
CA ILE A 490 -19.35 -46.65 -2.68
C ILE A 490 -20.64 -46.12 -3.33
N GLU A 491 -20.79 -46.29 -4.65
CA GLU A 491 -22.01 -45.90 -5.37
C GLU A 491 -23.22 -46.65 -4.80
N ILE A 492 -23.13 -47.98 -4.67
CA ILE A 492 -24.18 -48.81 -4.07
C ILE A 492 -24.48 -48.36 -2.64
N PHE A 493 -23.44 -48.11 -1.84
CA PHE A 493 -23.59 -47.72 -0.44
C PHE A 493 -24.29 -46.36 -0.26
N ILE A 494 -23.97 -45.38 -1.10
CA ILE A 494 -24.64 -44.08 -1.10
C ILE A 494 -26.12 -44.24 -1.44
N TYR A 495 -26.47 -45.10 -2.42
CA TYR A 495 -27.88 -45.36 -2.72
C TYR A 495 -28.62 -46.06 -1.59
N GLU A 496 -28.02 -47.05 -0.94
CA GLU A 496 -28.62 -47.70 0.22
C GLU A 496 -28.86 -46.71 1.36
N LEU A 497 -27.94 -45.76 1.58
CA LEU A 497 -28.12 -44.69 2.56
C LEU A 497 -29.23 -43.72 2.16
N LEU A 498 -29.31 -43.34 0.88
CA LEU A 498 -30.38 -42.48 0.38
C LEU A 498 -31.74 -43.14 0.53
N GLU A 499 -31.92 -44.39 0.09
CA GLU A 499 -33.20 -45.09 0.20
C GLU A 499 -33.66 -45.27 1.65
N LYS A 500 -32.72 -45.56 2.55
CA LYS A 500 -33.04 -45.89 3.95
C LYS A 500 -33.20 -44.66 4.84
N GLU A 501 -32.30 -43.70 4.72
CA GLU A 501 -32.17 -42.59 5.65
C GLU A 501 -32.61 -41.23 5.06
N ILE A 502 -32.69 -41.09 3.73
CA ILE A 502 -33.13 -39.87 3.02
C ILE A 502 -34.14 -40.24 1.92
N PRO A 503 -35.30 -40.78 2.28
CA PRO A 503 -36.35 -41.17 1.33
C PRO A 503 -36.88 -39.96 0.54
N GLU A 504 -37.31 -40.19 -0.70
CA GLU A 504 -37.91 -39.15 -1.53
C GLU A 504 -39.32 -38.81 -1.04
N ILE A 505 -39.58 -37.51 -0.82
CA ILE A 505 -40.85 -36.99 -0.29
C ILE A 505 -41.23 -35.75 -1.10
N SER A 506 -42.45 -35.70 -1.62
CA SER A 506 -42.98 -34.50 -2.27
C SER A 506 -43.42 -33.46 -1.23
N GLU A 507 -43.20 -32.17 -1.48
CA GLU A 507 -43.73 -31.10 -0.61
C GLU A 507 -45.27 -31.15 -0.50
N ASP A 508 -45.95 -31.61 -1.56
CA ASP A 508 -47.41 -31.79 -1.58
C ASP A 508 -47.90 -32.90 -0.62
N ASP A 509 -47.00 -33.81 -0.23
CA ASP A 509 -47.29 -34.89 0.72
C ASP A 509 -47.15 -34.44 2.18
N LEU A 510 -46.69 -33.21 2.44
CA LEU A 510 -46.44 -32.67 3.77
C LEU A 510 -47.51 -31.68 4.22
N ALA A 511 -47.84 -31.72 5.50
CA ALA A 511 -48.79 -30.79 6.08
C ALA A 511 -48.19 -29.38 6.26
N SER A 512 -49.00 -28.35 6.01
CA SER A 512 -48.70 -26.94 6.31
C SER A 512 -48.64 -26.64 7.81
N PHE A 513 -48.96 -27.62 8.68
CA PHE A 513 -48.90 -27.47 10.13
C PHE A 513 -47.72 -28.23 10.76
N VAL A 514 -47.20 -27.68 11.86
CA VAL A 514 -46.03 -28.23 12.55
C VAL A 514 -46.37 -29.47 13.37
N CYS A 515 -45.42 -30.40 13.42
CA CYS A 515 -45.47 -31.55 14.32
C CYS A 515 -45.54 -31.11 15.80
N GLU A 516 -46.34 -31.80 16.61
CA GLU A 516 -46.54 -31.47 18.03
C GLU A 516 -45.30 -31.69 18.90
N GLU A 517 -44.41 -32.60 18.49
CA GLU A 517 -43.20 -32.95 19.24
C GLU A 517 -41.97 -32.17 18.74
N CYS A 518 -41.59 -32.35 17.48
CA CYS A 518 -40.37 -31.72 16.93
C CYS A 518 -40.59 -30.30 16.37
N ARG A 519 -41.84 -29.85 16.22
CA ARG A 519 -42.21 -28.54 15.65
C ARG A 519 -41.74 -28.28 14.21
N GLU A 520 -41.31 -29.30 13.48
CA GLU A 520 -40.97 -29.21 12.06
C GLU A 520 -42.20 -29.50 11.18
N LEU A 521 -42.23 -28.94 9.97
CA LEU A 521 -43.29 -29.11 8.95
C LEU A 521 -43.13 -30.43 8.17
N THR A 522 -42.98 -31.54 8.88
CA THR A 522 -42.64 -32.84 8.28
C THR A 522 -43.71 -33.90 8.55
N VAL A 523 -44.96 -33.49 8.74
CA VAL A 523 -46.09 -34.39 8.99
C VAL A 523 -46.62 -34.91 7.66
N ASN A 524 -46.60 -36.23 7.49
CA ASN A 524 -47.05 -36.87 6.27
C ASN A 524 -48.58 -36.86 6.12
N LEU A 525 -49.09 -36.39 4.98
CA LEU A 525 -50.50 -36.40 4.59
C LEU A 525 -50.82 -37.41 3.49
N SER A 526 -49.80 -38.00 2.85
CA SER A 526 -50.00 -38.99 1.79
C SER A 526 -50.19 -40.39 2.34
N GLU A 527 -51.24 -41.07 1.87
CA GLU A 527 -51.45 -42.51 2.15
C GLU A 527 -50.62 -43.39 1.20
N GLU A 528 -50.01 -42.81 0.15
CA GLU A 528 -49.30 -43.56 -0.89
C GLU A 528 -47.83 -43.85 -0.54
N ASN A 529 -47.24 -43.09 0.39
CA ASN A 529 -45.87 -43.31 0.85
C ASN A 529 -45.79 -44.25 2.07
N ASN A 530 -44.60 -44.81 2.32
CA ASN A 530 -44.38 -45.82 3.36
C ASN A 530 -44.41 -45.29 4.80
N TYR A 531 -44.69 -43.99 5.02
CA TYR A 531 -44.56 -43.34 6.33
C TYR A 531 -45.86 -43.32 7.14
N GLY A 532 -47.01 -43.62 6.53
CA GLY A 532 -48.30 -43.69 7.19
C GLY A 532 -48.90 -42.31 7.49
N LEU A 533 -50.23 -42.20 7.41
CA LEU A 533 -50.95 -40.93 7.54
C LEU A 533 -50.76 -40.30 8.94
N GLY A 534 -50.37 -39.02 8.96
CA GLY A 534 -50.21 -38.19 10.15
C GLY A 534 -48.92 -38.43 10.93
N ILE A 535 -48.04 -39.30 10.44
CA ILE A 535 -46.75 -39.56 11.09
C ILE A 535 -45.74 -38.49 10.66
N CYS A 536 -45.06 -37.91 11.64
CA CYS A 536 -43.94 -37.01 11.40
C CYS A 536 -42.73 -37.80 10.91
N ILE A 537 -42.24 -37.50 9.71
CA ILE A 537 -41.13 -38.23 9.08
C ILE A 537 -39.80 -37.96 9.81
N ASN A 538 -39.64 -36.78 10.41
CA ASN A 538 -38.43 -36.42 11.15
C ASN A 538 -38.30 -37.15 12.50
N CYS A 539 -39.39 -37.24 13.28
CA CYS A 539 -39.33 -37.77 14.67
C CYS A 539 -40.19 -39.01 14.94
N GLY A 540 -40.98 -39.48 13.97
CA GLY A 540 -41.86 -40.64 14.09
C GLY A 540 -43.15 -40.41 14.91
N HIS A 541 -43.41 -39.17 15.37
CA HIS A 541 -44.59 -38.86 16.18
C HIS A 541 -45.88 -38.89 15.36
N LYS A 542 -46.95 -39.46 15.90
CA LYS A 542 -48.27 -39.47 15.26
C LYS A 542 -49.08 -38.22 15.62
N ASN A 543 -49.34 -37.37 14.63
CA ASN A 543 -50.13 -36.14 14.75
C ASN A 543 -51.59 -36.38 14.34
N ALA A 544 -52.49 -35.56 14.85
CA ALA A 544 -53.88 -35.54 14.40
C ALA A 544 -53.97 -34.87 13.01
N VAL A 545 -54.68 -35.53 12.09
CA VAL A 545 -54.96 -35.03 10.74
C VAL A 545 -56.47 -35.01 10.55
N GLY A 546 -57.01 -33.84 10.22
CA GLY A 546 -58.42 -33.62 10.00
C GLY A 546 -58.93 -34.32 8.75
N LYS A 547 -60.17 -34.79 8.78
CA LYS A 547 -60.86 -35.38 7.62
C LYS A 547 -62.15 -34.64 7.36
N CYS A 548 -62.52 -34.51 6.08
CA CYS A 548 -63.77 -33.89 5.71
C CYS A 548 -64.96 -34.74 6.21
N PRO A 549 -65.87 -34.22 7.06
CA PRO A 549 -67.00 -35.00 7.57
C PRO A 549 -67.97 -35.49 6.49
N ARG A 550 -67.94 -34.85 5.30
CA ARG A 550 -68.88 -35.11 4.20
C ARG A 550 -68.32 -36.10 3.17
N CYS A 551 -67.06 -35.95 2.76
CA CYS A 551 -66.43 -36.77 1.72
C CYS A 551 -65.22 -37.59 2.21
N HIS A 552 -64.84 -37.46 3.48
CA HIS A 552 -63.73 -38.15 4.14
C HIS A 552 -62.33 -37.88 3.55
N THR A 553 -62.21 -36.90 2.65
CA THR A 553 -60.92 -36.44 2.12
C THR A 553 -60.04 -35.91 3.25
N ILE A 554 -58.76 -36.25 3.20
CA ILE A 554 -57.72 -35.77 4.14
C ILE A 554 -57.56 -34.26 3.96
N LEU A 555 -57.46 -33.54 5.07
CA LEU A 555 -57.31 -32.09 5.08
C LEU A 555 -55.92 -31.73 5.58
N ASP A 556 -55.40 -30.63 5.06
CA ASP A 556 -54.18 -30.00 5.54
C ASP A 556 -54.43 -29.16 6.82
N GLU A 557 -55.11 -29.76 7.79
CA GLU A 557 -55.49 -29.16 9.08
C GLU A 557 -55.50 -30.25 10.17
N LYS A 558 -55.40 -29.84 11.45
CA LYS A 558 -55.42 -30.78 12.58
C LYS A 558 -56.82 -31.24 12.98
N GLU A 559 -57.84 -30.46 12.64
CA GLU A 559 -59.23 -30.67 13.05
C GLU A 559 -60.10 -30.99 11.83
N ASP A 560 -61.20 -31.72 12.05
CA ASP A 560 -62.15 -32.04 10.99
C ASP A 560 -62.89 -30.78 10.52
N SER A 561 -62.74 -30.42 9.25
CA SER A 561 -63.41 -29.27 8.62
C SER A 561 -63.97 -29.65 7.23
N LEU A 562 -64.77 -28.80 6.58
CA LEU A 562 -65.27 -29.11 5.23
C LEU A 562 -64.17 -28.82 4.19
N CYS A 563 -63.91 -29.74 3.26
CA CYS A 563 -62.93 -29.49 2.18
C CYS A 563 -63.44 -28.39 1.22
N LYS A 564 -62.52 -27.70 0.54
CA LYS A 564 -62.85 -26.60 -0.39
C LYS A 564 -63.94 -26.96 -1.40
N ALA A 565 -63.87 -28.15 -1.99
CA ALA A 565 -64.89 -28.64 -2.93
C ALA A 565 -66.27 -28.81 -2.26
N CYS A 566 -66.33 -29.30 -1.02
CA CYS A 566 -67.59 -29.43 -0.27
C CYS A 566 -68.15 -28.08 0.22
N ILE A 567 -67.30 -27.06 0.37
CA ILE A 567 -67.70 -25.68 0.70
C ILE A 567 -68.27 -24.99 -0.54
N GLU A 568 -67.61 -25.12 -1.70
CA GLU A 568 -68.07 -24.59 -2.99
C GLU A 568 -69.41 -25.21 -3.41
N ASP A 569 -69.59 -26.52 -3.22
CA ASP A 569 -70.87 -27.23 -3.45
C ASP A 569 -72.03 -26.71 -2.57
N ILE A 570 -71.73 -26.12 -1.40
CA ILE A 570 -72.73 -25.51 -0.54
C ILE A 570 -73.09 -24.11 -1.05
N HIS A 571 -72.11 -23.34 -1.53
CA HIS A 571 -72.31 -21.99 -2.04
C HIS A 571 -72.91 -21.93 -3.46
N GLU A 572 -72.73 -22.97 -4.31
CA GLU A 572 -73.45 -23.07 -5.59
C GLU A 572 -74.93 -23.50 -5.43
N ASN A 573 -75.32 -23.97 -4.25
CA ASN A 573 -76.69 -24.38 -3.90
C ASN A 573 -77.41 -23.42 -2.95
N GLU A 574 -76.83 -22.24 -2.66
CA GLU A 574 -77.48 -21.06 -2.07
C GLU A 574 -77.86 -20.05 -3.16
#